data_AF-A0A0V1KID4-F1
#
_entry.id   AF-A0A0V1KID4-F1
#
_cell.length_a   1.000
_cell.length_b   1.000
_cell.length_c   1.000
_cell.angle_alpha   90.00
_cell.angle_beta   90.00
_cell.angle_gamma   90.00
#
_symmetry.space_group_name_H-M   'P 1'
#
loop_
_entity.id
_entity.type
_entity.pdbx_description
1 polymer ?
#
loop_
_entity_poly.entity_id
_entity_poly.type
_entity_poly.pdbx_seq_one_letter_code
_entity_poly.pdbx_strand_id
1 'polypeptide(L)' 'LLAAQQADPEIQLLRQWLVGASWPVECPPECSRDMHVLWQQRRSWVDEDGLIWRYRRGLTAEEGTKQALVP' A
#
# COMPACT_ATOMS: atom_id res chain seq x y z
N LEU A 1 5.27 -8.29 11.55
CA LEU A 1 4.95 -7.37 10.44
C LEU A 1 4.13 -8.05 9.35
N LEU A 2 4.66 -9.07 8.66
CA LEU A 2 3.92 -9.82 7.63
C LEU A 2 2.59 -10.38 8.15
N ALA A 3 2.61 -11.07 9.29
CA ALA A 3 1.39 -11.61 9.91
C ALA A 3 0.39 -10.51 10.32
N ALA A 4 0.88 -9.31 10.68
CA ALA A 4 0.02 -8.20 11.04
C ALA A 4 -0.65 -7.61 9.78
N GLN A 5 0.13 -7.39 8.71
CA GLN A 5 -0.40 -6.98 7.40
C GLN A 5 -1.41 -7.99 6.84
N GLN A 6 -1.18 -9.30 7.04
CA GLN A 6 -2.09 -10.34 6.59
C GLN A 6 -3.34 -10.46 7.46
N ALA A 7 -3.28 -10.12 8.74
CA ALA A 7 -4.43 -10.13 9.62
C ALA A 7 -5.39 -8.96 9.34
N ASP A 8 -4.89 -7.90 8.71
CA ASP A 8 -5.67 -6.71 8.40
C ASP A 8 -6.42 -6.86 7.05
N PRO A 9 -7.77 -6.77 7.05
CA PRO A 9 -8.57 -6.96 5.84
C PRO A 9 -8.40 -5.82 4.82
N GLU A 10 -8.09 -4.61 5.28
CA GLU A 10 -7.86 -3.46 4.43
C GLU A 10 -6.51 -3.61 3.72
N ILE A 11 -5.46 -4.00 4.45
CA ILE A 11 -4.15 -4.27 3.85
C ILE A 11 -4.22 -5.44 2.85
N GLN A 12 -5.01 -6.48 3.14
CA GLN A 12 -5.26 -7.55 2.18
C GLN A 12 -5.91 -7.04 0.88
N LEU A 13 -6.91 -6.18 0.98
CA LEU A 13 -7.57 -5.56 -0.18
C LEU A 13 -6.58 -4.71 -0.98
N LEU A 14 -5.76 -3.90 -0.32
CA LEU A 14 -4.71 -3.10 -0.95
C LEU A 14 -3.72 -3.99 -1.72
N ARG A 15 -3.35 -5.13 -1.15
CA ARG A 15 -2.48 -6.11 -1.78
C ARG A 15 -3.10 -6.68 -3.06
N GLN A 16 -4.39 -6.98 -3.05
CA GLN A 16 -5.09 -7.48 -4.24
C GLN A 16 -5.04 -6.46 -5.39
N TRP A 17 -5.19 -5.17 -5.10
CA TRP A 17 -5.07 -4.11 -6.10
C TRP A 17 -3.64 -4.00 -6.66
N LEU A 18 -2.63 -4.14 -5.80
CA LEU A 18 -1.22 -4.14 -6.19
C LEU A 18 -0.85 -5.33 -7.07
N VAL A 19 -1.15 -6.56 -6.62
CA VAL A 19 -0.82 -7.80 -7.32
C VAL A 19 -1.56 -7.92 -8.65
N GLY A 20 -2.84 -7.55 -8.67
CA GLY A 20 -3.65 -7.56 -9.89
C GLY A 20 -3.41 -6.37 -10.81
N ALA A 21 -2.58 -5.39 -10.41
CA ALA A 21 -2.47 -4.06 -11.02
C ALA A 21 -3.85 -3.40 -11.29
N SER A 22 -4.86 -3.81 -10.52
CA SER A 22 -6.28 -3.50 -10.74
C SER A 22 -6.75 -2.51 -9.69
N TRP A 23 -6.09 -1.35 -9.65
CA TRP A 23 -6.53 -0.25 -8.81
C TRP A 23 -7.88 0.25 -9.29
N PRO A 24 -8.87 0.41 -8.39
CA PRO A 24 -10.14 0.97 -8.79
C PRO A 24 -9.93 2.43 -9.21
N VAL A 25 -10.69 2.86 -10.23
CA VAL A 25 -10.63 4.22 -10.79
C VAL A 25 -11.00 5.26 -9.74
N GLU A 26 -11.90 4.89 -8.82
CA GLU A 26 -12.35 5.68 -7.68
C GLU A 26 -12.27 4.83 -6.41
N CYS A 27 -11.95 5.45 -5.27
CA CYS A 27 -11.93 4.75 -3.98
C CYS A 27 -13.36 4.35 -3.61
N PRO A 28 -13.65 3.07 -3.28
CA PRO A 28 -14.99 2.65 -2.87
C PRO A 28 -15.48 3.48 -1.68
N PRO A 29 -16.76 3.92 -1.65
CA PRO A 29 -17.29 4.72 -0.55
C PRO A 29 -17.34 3.97 0.78
N GLU A 30 -17.22 2.64 0.73
CA GLU A 30 -17.21 1.71 1.85
C GLU A 30 -15.83 1.59 2.52
N CYS A 31 -14.78 2.11 1.86
CA CYS A 31 -13.42 2.08 2.39
C CYS A 31 -13.24 3.07 3.55
N SER A 32 -12.42 2.70 4.53
CA SER A 32 -12.07 3.59 5.63
C SER A 32 -11.30 4.82 5.14
N ARG A 33 -11.18 5.81 6.04
CA ARG A 33 -10.37 7.00 5.77
C ARG A 33 -8.90 6.63 5.51
N ASP A 34 -8.37 5.67 6.24
CA ASP A 34 -6.99 5.20 6.09
C ASP A 34 -6.80 4.53 4.73
N MET A 35 -7.72 3.66 4.33
CA MET A 35 -7.72 3.06 2.99
C MET A 35 -7.77 4.13 1.89
N HIS A 36 -8.57 5.18 2.08
CA HIS A 36 -8.61 6.30 1.13
C HIS A 36 -7.24 6.99 0.99
N VAL A 37 -6.53 7.19 2.10
CA VAL A 37 -5.17 7.75 2.12
C VAL A 37 -4.16 6.82 1.43
N LEU A 38 -4.27 5.50 1.64
CA LEU A 38 -3.46 4.49 0.95
C LEU A 38 -3.73 4.52 -0.56
N TRP A 39 -5.00 4.58 -0.98
CA TRP A 39 -5.41 4.65 -2.38
C TRP A 39 -4.93 5.93 -3.09
N GLN A 40 -4.94 7.09 -2.41
CA GLN A 40 -4.37 8.32 -2.98
C GLN A 40 -2.87 8.18 -3.24
N GLN A 41 -2.18 7.39 -2.42
CA GLN A 41 -0.77 7.07 -2.56
C GLN A 41 -0.50 5.84 -3.45
N ARG A 42 -1.49 5.34 -4.23
CA ARG A 42 -1.38 4.12 -5.07
C ARG A 42 -0.12 3.97 -5.91
N ARG A 43 0.43 5.09 -6.41
CA ARG A 43 1.66 5.10 -7.23
C ARG A 43 2.96 4.95 -6.43
N SER A 44 2.87 5.01 -5.11
CA SER A 44 3.99 4.91 -4.18
C SER A 44 4.03 3.56 -3.48
N TRP A 45 3.08 2.66 -3.72
CA TRP A 45 3.05 1.34 -3.09
C TRP A 45 3.57 0.24 -4.02
N VAL A 46 4.21 -0.77 -3.45
CA VAL A 46 4.68 -1.97 -4.14
C VAL A 46 4.48 -3.19 -3.24
N ASP A 47 4.13 -4.33 -3.82
CA ASP A 47 4.18 -5.63 -3.15
C ASP A 47 5.55 -6.26 -3.45
N GLU A 48 6.31 -6.58 -2.40
CA GLU A 48 7.62 -7.24 -2.51
C GLU A 48 7.76 -8.26 -1.37
N ASP A 49 8.04 -9.52 -1.71
CA ASP A 49 8.10 -10.66 -0.79
C ASP A 49 6.84 -10.84 0.08
N GLY A 50 5.69 -10.44 -0.48
CA GLY A 50 4.39 -10.49 0.18
C GLY A 50 4.19 -9.46 1.29
N LEU A 51 5.09 -8.49 1.40
CA LEU A 51 4.92 -7.27 2.17
C LEU A 51 4.56 -6.11 1.27
N ILE A 52 3.65 -5.26 1.74
CA ILE A 52 3.40 -3.99 1.10
C ILE A 52 4.43 -2.97 1.59
N TRP A 53 5.13 -2.37 0.63
CA TRP A 53 6.12 -1.33 0.84
C TRP A 53 5.66 -0.02 0.22
N ARG A 54 5.98 1.08 0.89
CA ARG A 54 5.86 2.44 0.37
C ARG A 54 7.22 2.94 -0.07
N TYR A 55 7.33 3.35 -1.32
CA TYR A 55 8.41 4.22 -1.75
C TYR A 55 8.20 5.61 -1.19
N ARG A 56 9.09 6.04 -0.30
CA ARG A 56 9.16 7.46 0.08
C ARG A 56 9.89 8.19 -1.05
N ARG A 57 9.22 9.13 -1.72
CA ARG A 57 9.89 10.03 -2.68
C ARG A 57 10.72 11.03 -1.88
N GLY A 58 11.91 10.62 -1.47
CA GLY A 58 12.91 11.48 -0.84
C GLY A 58 13.56 12.40 -1.88
N LEU A 59 13.66 13.69 -1.56
CA LEU A 59 14.20 14.74 -2.43
C LEU A 59 15.74 14.67 -2.60
N THR A 60 16.39 13.61 -2.14
CA THR A 60 17.86 13.52 -2.08
C THR A 60 18.30 12.12 -2.52
N ALA A 61 19.38 12.08 -3.31
CA ALA A 61 19.90 10.96 -4.09
C ALA A 61 20.45 9.77 -3.26
N GLU A 62 19.88 9.50 -2.09
CA GLU A 62 20.16 8.30 -1.32
C GLU A 62 19.01 7.33 -1.56
N GLU A 63 19.33 6.25 -2.27
CA GLU A 63 18.53 5.05 -2.55
C GLU A 63 17.26 4.94 -1.70
N GLY A 64 16.10 5.03 -2.37
CA GLY A 64 14.79 5.26 -1.74
C GLY A 64 14.50 4.37 -0.53
N THR A 65 14.29 4.99 0.62
CA THR A 65 13.87 4.30 1.85
C THR A 65 12.46 3.74 1.64
N LYS A 66 12.38 2.45 1.33
CA LYS A 66 11.14 1.67 1.35
C LYS A 66 10.68 1.55 2.80
N GLN A 67 9.46 1.99 3.10
CA GLN A 67 8.83 1.78 4.41
C GLN A 67 7.77 0.71 4.29
N ALA A 68 7.85 -0.34 5.11
CA ALA A 68 6.80 -1.34 5.13
C ALA A 68 5.53 -0.76 5.75
N LEU A 69 4.37 -1.11 5.19
CA LEU A 69 3.08 -0.73 5.77
C LEU A 69 2.92 -1.44 7.12
N VAL A 70 2.52 -0.71 8.16
CA VAL A 70 2.25 -1.29 9.47
C VAL A 70 0.76 -1.04 9.74
N PRO A 71 -0.04 -2.08 10.00
CA PRO A 71 -1.42 -1.89 10.46
C PRO A 71 -1.46 -1.24 11.84
#